data_AF-A0A5J4Q6Z5-F1
#
_entry.id   AF-A0A5J4Q6Z5-F1
#
_cell.length_a   1.000
_cell.length_b   1.000
_cell.length_c   1.000
_cell.angle_alpha   90.00
_cell.angle_beta   90.00
_cell.angle_gamma   90.00
#
_symmetry.space_group_name_H-M   'P 1'
#
loop_
_entity.id
_entity.type
_entity.pdbx_description
1 polymer ?
#
loop_
_entity_poly.entity_id
_entity_poly.type
_entity_poly.pdbx_seq_one_letter_code
_entity_poly.pdbx_strand_id
1 'polypeptide(L)'
;NFHLAFLMHFSRFLGLYPNLNNYHKGDYFDMLNAVFTSEKPQLHASFIYPEEASHLPMLIRMNYKTMHLYKMNRTERIRCLTMINEYYRIHLPGFPELKSLKVLQELFD
;
A
#
# COMPACT_ATOMS: atom_id res chain seq x y z
N ASN A 1 11.03 7.22 -1.58
CA ASN A 1 10.76 5.88 -1.01
C ASN A 1 10.61 5.86 0.50
N PHE A 2 11.30 6.75 1.24
CA PHE A 2 11.14 6.85 2.69
C PHE A 2 9.69 6.86 3.16
N HIS A 3 8.83 7.70 2.57
CA HIS A 3 7.41 7.78 2.97
C HIS A 3 6.62 6.50 2.71
N LEU A 4 6.95 5.76 1.65
CA LEU A 4 6.33 4.46 1.38
C LEU A 4 6.70 3.47 2.48
N ALA A 5 8.00 3.35 2.78
CA ALA A 5 8.45 2.52 3.89
C ALA A 5 7.85 2.97 5.23
N PHE A 6 7.83 4.27 5.51
CA PHE A 6 7.23 4.81 6.73
C PHE A 6 5.76 4.43 6.87
N LEU A 7 4.92 4.70 5.87
CA LEU A 7 3.49 4.41 5.93
C LEU A 7 3.21 2.90 5.99
N MET A 8 4.00 2.08 5.30
CA MET A 8 3.83 0.63 5.38
C MET A 8 4.21 0.06 6.76
N HIS A 9 5.24 0.61 7.40
CA HIS A 9 5.63 0.19 8.75
C HIS A 9 4.70 0.77 9.81
N PHE A 10 4.15 1.97 9.57
CA PHE A 10 3.20 2.62 10.47
C PHE A 10 1.90 1.82 10.61
N SER A 11 1.43 1.15 9.55
CA SER A 11 0.21 0.33 9.61
C SER A 11 0.34 -0.82 10.62
N ARG A 12 1.57 -1.31 10.87
CA ARG A 12 1.84 -2.32 11.90
C ARG A 12 1.57 -1.82 13.31
N PHE A 13 1.91 -0.57 13.61
CA PHE A 13 1.64 0.03 14.92
C PHE A 13 0.15 0.30 15.13
N LEU A 14 -0.61 0.45 14.05
CA LEU A 14 -2.06 0.61 14.09
C LEU A 14 -2.83 -0.71 14.13
N GLY A 15 -2.15 -1.86 14.06
CA GLY A 15 -2.80 -3.18 13.97
C GLY A 15 -3.42 -3.49 12.61
N LEU A 16 -3.06 -2.73 11.57
CA LEU A 16 -3.61 -2.81 10.22
C LEU A 16 -2.59 -3.34 9.21
N TYR A 17 -1.64 -4.16 9.65
CA TYR A 17 -0.61 -4.66 8.75
C TYR A 17 -1.18 -5.71 7.79
N PRO A 18 -0.99 -5.55 6.46
CA PRO A 18 -1.51 -6.50 5.49
C PRO A 18 -0.89 -7.89 5.65
N ASN A 19 -1.71 -8.93 5.50
CA ASN A 19 -1.26 -10.31 5.60
C ASN A 19 -0.61 -10.77 4.29
N LEU A 20 0.67 -11.15 4.38
CA LEU A 20 1.48 -11.57 3.24
C LEU A 20 1.61 -13.08 3.06
N ASN A 21 1.14 -13.88 4.01
CA ASN A 21 1.61 -15.27 4.15
C ASN A 21 1.21 -16.19 3.00
N ASN A 22 0.24 -15.80 2.16
CA ASN A 22 -0.37 -16.65 1.15
C ASN A 22 -0.41 -16.00 -0.25
N TYR A 23 0.48 -15.06 -0.55
CA TYR A 23 0.53 -14.48 -1.90
C TYR A 23 1.00 -15.49 -2.95
N HIS A 24 0.22 -15.65 -4.01
CA HIS A 24 0.58 -16.35 -5.23
C HIS A 24 0.44 -15.42 -6.44
N LYS A 25 1.27 -15.66 -7.47
CA LYS A 25 1.18 -14.91 -8.72
C LYS A 25 -0.20 -15.13 -9.35
N GLY A 26 -0.95 -14.06 -9.57
CA GLY A 26 -2.32 -14.12 -10.06
C GLY A 26 -3.38 -13.81 -9.01
N ASP A 27 -3.00 -13.70 -7.73
CA ASP A 27 -3.93 -13.33 -6.67
C ASP A 27 -4.29 -11.84 -6.72
N TYR A 28 -5.55 -11.56 -6.39
CA TYR A 28 -6.05 -10.24 -6.03
C TYR A 28 -5.59 -9.89 -4.62
N PHE A 29 -5.62 -8.60 -4.29
CA PHE A 29 -5.52 -8.17 -2.90
C PHE A 29 -6.86 -7.58 -2.45
N ASP A 30 -7.50 -8.24 -1.50
CA ASP A 30 -8.70 -7.74 -0.84
C ASP A 30 -8.27 -6.64 0.14
N MET A 31 -8.61 -5.39 -0.19
CA MET A 31 -8.22 -4.24 0.63
C MET A 31 -9.02 -4.15 1.92
N LEU A 32 -10.24 -4.68 1.95
CA LEU A 32 -11.10 -4.64 3.12
C LEU A 32 -10.64 -5.66 4.17
N ASN A 33 -10.32 -6.88 3.73
CA ASN A 33 -9.86 -7.95 4.60
C ASN A 33 -8.32 -7.97 4.76
N ALA A 34 -7.60 -7.13 4.02
CA ALA A 34 -6.15 -7.00 4.04
C ALA A 34 -5.39 -8.31 3.75
N VAL A 35 -5.90 -9.12 2.83
CA VAL A 35 -5.38 -10.45 2.47
C VAL A 35 -5.32 -10.63 0.95
N PHE A 36 -4.45 -11.52 0.50
CA PHE A 36 -4.48 -11.99 -0.89
C PHE A 36 -5.56 -13.05 -1.09
N THR A 37 -6.22 -13.01 -2.24
CA THR A 37 -7.27 -13.96 -2.63
C THR A 37 -7.09 -14.39 -4.08
N SER A 38 -7.22 -15.68 -4.37
CA SER A 38 -7.09 -16.20 -5.74
C SER A 38 -8.29 -15.88 -6.63
N GLU A 39 -9.44 -15.56 -6.01
CA GLU A 39 -10.63 -15.11 -6.70
C GLU A 39 -10.87 -13.62 -6.46
N LYS A 40 -11.50 -12.97 -7.45
CA LYS A 40 -11.94 -11.58 -7.33
C LYS A 40 -13.02 -11.48 -6.24
N PRO A 41 -12.86 -10.59 -5.24
CA PRO A 41 -13.92 -10.32 -4.27
C PRO A 41 -15.24 -9.93 -4.94
N GLN A 42 -16.34 -10.58 -4.55
CA GLN A 42 -17.66 -10.39 -5.17
C GLN A 42 -18.57 -9.43 -4.39
N LEU A 43 -18.31 -9.24 -3.10
CA LEU A 43 -19.18 -8.48 -2.19
C LEU A 43 -18.86 -6.98 -2.14
N HIS A 44 -17.71 -6.55 -2.66
CA HIS A 44 -17.30 -5.14 -2.70
C HIS A 44 -16.32 -4.86 -3.83
N ALA A 45 -16.15 -3.57 -4.14
CA ALA A 45 -15.22 -3.09 -5.17
C ALA A 45 -13.80 -2.78 -4.64
N SER A 46 -13.59 -2.82 -3.32
CA SER A 46 -12.31 -2.50 -2.68
C SER A 46 -11.31 -3.65 -2.77
N PHE A 47 -10.73 -3.83 -3.95
CA PHE A 47 -9.68 -4.83 -4.19
C PHE A 47 -8.68 -4.32 -5.24
N ILE A 48 -7.52 -4.95 -5.29
CA ILE A 48 -6.46 -4.66 -6.27
C ILE A 48 -6.32 -5.83 -7.23
N TYR A 49 -6.21 -5.54 -8.52
CA TYR A 49 -6.04 -6.56 -9.56
C TYR A 49 -4.66 -7.24 -9.47
N PRO A 50 -4.52 -8.47 -9.98
CA PRO A 50 -3.30 -9.27 -9.77
C PRO A 50 -2.00 -8.64 -10.28
N GLU A 51 -2.06 -7.91 -11.40
CA GLU A 51 -0.91 -7.21 -11.95
C GLU A 51 -0.34 -6.22 -10.92
N GLU A 52 -1.20 -5.39 -10.35
CA GLU A 52 -0.81 -4.37 -9.39
C GLU A 52 -0.53 -4.95 -8.00
N ALA A 53 -1.33 -5.93 -7.58
CA ALA A 53 -1.17 -6.65 -6.32
C ALA A 53 0.19 -7.36 -6.23
N SER A 54 0.75 -7.78 -7.37
CA SER A 54 2.09 -8.39 -7.44
C SER A 54 3.21 -7.48 -6.91
N HIS A 55 2.99 -6.17 -6.85
CA HIS A 55 3.96 -5.20 -6.34
C HIS A 55 3.84 -4.98 -4.82
N LEU A 56 2.75 -5.39 -4.18
CA LEU A 56 2.54 -5.18 -2.74
C LEU A 56 3.58 -5.87 -1.86
N PRO A 57 3.98 -7.14 -2.10
CA PRO A 57 5.01 -7.79 -1.28
C PRO A 57 6.32 -7.01 -1.28
N MET A 58 6.65 -6.41 -2.42
CA MET A 58 7.85 -5.60 -2.63
C MET A 58 7.78 -4.29 -1.85
N LEU A 59 6.61 -3.63 -1.86
CA LEU A 59 6.31 -2.43 -1.08
C LEU A 59 6.33 -2.68 0.44
N ILE A 60 5.75 -3.79 0.88
CA ILE A 60 5.67 -4.17 2.30
C ILE A 60 7.05 -4.54 2.86
N ARG A 61 7.90 -5.22 2.07
CA ARG A 61 9.27 -5.58 2.48
C ARG A 61 10.24 -4.40 2.47
N MET A 62 9.87 -3.28 1.83
CA MET A 62 10.69 -2.08 1.80
C MET A 62 10.93 -1.58 3.23
N ASN A 63 12.18 -1.32 3.58
CA ASN A 63 12.57 -0.79 4.89
C ASN A 63 13.57 0.35 4.73
N TYR A 64 13.85 1.09 5.80
CA TYR A 64 14.72 2.27 5.74
C TYR A 64 16.14 1.98 5.25
N LYS A 65 16.67 0.78 5.51
CA LYS A 65 18.01 0.40 5.05
C LYS A 65 18.03 0.09 3.56
N THR A 66 16.99 -0.55 3.02
CA THR A 66 16.98 -1.03 1.63
C THR A 66 16.18 -0.15 0.67
N MET A 67 15.41 0.82 1.15
CA MET A 67 14.50 1.65 0.33
C MET A 67 15.17 2.36 -0.86
N HIS A 68 16.47 2.64 -0.78
CA HIS A 68 17.23 3.31 -1.84
C HIS A 68 17.54 2.40 -3.04
N LEU A 69 17.44 1.07 -2.85
CA LEU A 69 17.62 0.07 -3.91
C LEU A 69 16.42 0.01 -4.86
N TYR A 70 15.25 0.48 -4.41
CA TYR A 70 14.02 0.49 -5.19
C TYR A 70 14.00 1.70 -6.13
N LYS A 71 14.30 1.49 -7.40
CA LYS A 71 14.27 2.57 -8.41
C LYS A 71 12.85 2.79 -8.90
N MET A 72 12.11 3.64 -8.19
CA MET A 72 10.75 4.04 -8.56
C MET A 72 10.76 5.41 -9.21
N ASN A 73 10.03 5.59 -10.31
CA ASN A 73 9.77 6.89 -10.92
C ASN A 73 8.64 7.66 -10.19
N ARG A 74 8.36 8.90 -10.60
CA ARG A 74 7.35 9.75 -9.97
C ARG A 74 5.95 9.11 -10.01
N THR A 75 5.57 8.56 -11.17
CA THR A 75 4.26 7.94 -11.40
C THR A 75 4.05 6.71 -10.51
N GLU A 76 5.05 5.84 -10.42
CA GLU A 76 5.01 4.65 -9.57
C GLU A 76 4.86 5.00 -8.09
N ARG A 77 5.59 6.03 -7.63
CA ARG A 77 5.48 6.51 -6.25
C ARG A 77 4.09 7.06 -5.95
N ILE A 78 3.53 7.86 -6.86
CA ILE A 78 2.17 8.39 -6.71
C ILE A 78 1.16 7.25 -6.64
N ARG A 79 1.26 6.26 -7.54
CA ARG A 79 0.37 5.09 -7.54
C ARG A 79 0.41 4.33 -6.21
N CYS A 80 1.60 4.03 -5.69
CA CYS A 80 1.74 3.36 -4.40
C CYS A 80 1.19 4.20 -3.25
N LEU A 81 1.43 5.51 -3.23
CA LEU A 81 0.89 6.38 -2.19
C LEU A 81 -0.64 6.45 -2.22
N THR A 82 -1.24 6.54 -3.41
CA THR A 82 -2.70 6.52 -3.57
C THR A 82 -3.29 5.23 -3.00
N MET A 83 -2.71 4.09 -3.36
CA MET A 83 -3.11 2.77 -2.85
C MET A 83 -3.00 2.67 -1.33
N ILE A 84 -1.87 3.12 -0.75
CA ILE A 84 -1.70 3.14 0.70
C ILE A 84 -2.75 4.04 1.36
N ASN A 85 -3.01 5.21 0.79
CA ASN A 85 -3.99 6.15 1.34
C ASN A 85 -5.41 5.56 1.30
N GLU A 86 -5.80 4.90 0.21
CA GLU A 86 -7.09 4.19 0.12
C GLU A 86 -7.21 3.10 1.18
N TYR A 87 -6.16 2.28 1.35
CA TYR A 87 -6.10 1.26 2.40
C TYR A 87 -6.29 1.88 3.79
N TYR A 88 -5.57 2.95 4.12
CA TYR A 88 -5.71 3.64 5.40
C TYR A 88 -7.13 4.19 5.62
N ARG A 89 -7.77 4.73 4.58
CA ARG A 89 -9.14 5.25 4.67
C ARG A 89 -10.19 4.16 4.91
N ILE A 90 -9.96 2.96 4.37
CA ILE A 90 -10.84 1.80 4.61
C ILE A 90 -10.75 1.37 6.08
N HIS A 91 -9.53 1.33 6.63
CA HIS A 91 -9.27 0.75 7.96
C HIS A 91 -9.33 1.75 9.12
N LEU A 92 -9.28 3.05 8.84
CA LEU A 92 -9.36 4.10 9.86
C LEU A 92 -10.50 5.09 9.51
N PRO A 93 -11.75 4.77 9.86
CA PRO A 93 -12.88 5.67 9.66
C PRO A 93 -12.64 7.00 10.39
N GLY A 94 -12.72 8.13 9.68
CA GLY A 94 -12.44 9.45 10.24
C GLY A 94 -10.95 9.85 10.23
N PHE A 95 -10.06 9.00 9.73
CA PHE A 95 -8.69 9.41 9.44
C PHE A 95 -8.74 10.52 8.38
N PRO A 96 -8.18 11.70 8.68
CA PRO A 96 -8.19 12.80 7.72
C PRO A 96 -7.47 12.35 6.46
N GLU A 97 -7.85 12.91 5.31
CA GLU A 97 -7.03 12.76 4.10
C GLU A 97 -5.59 13.06 4.49
N LEU A 98 -4.68 12.13 4.16
CA LEU A 98 -3.26 12.31 4.41
C LEU A 98 -2.81 13.56 3.64
N LYS A 99 -2.89 14.73 4.27
CA LYS A 99 -2.33 16.00 3.77
C LYS A 99 -0.84 15.88 3.56
N SER A 100 -0.22 14.87 4.18
CA SER A 100 1.13 14.44 3.85
C SER A 100 1.29 14.19 2.34
N LEU A 101 0.29 13.77 1.55
CA LEU A 101 0.51 13.65 0.10
C LEU A 101 0.87 15.00 -0.55
N LYS A 102 0.22 16.10 -0.14
CA LYS A 102 0.53 17.47 -0.58
C LYS A 102 1.80 18.01 0.09
N VAL A 103 1.93 17.88 1.40
CA VAL A 103 3.13 18.33 2.15
C VAL A 103 4.39 17.56 1.72
N LEU A 104 4.27 16.28 1.36
CA LEU A 104 5.33 15.44 0.82
C LEU A 104 5.54 15.61 -0.69
N GLN A 105 4.68 16.36 -1.39
CA GLN A 105 4.97 16.83 -2.74
C GLN A 105 5.71 18.18 -2.67
N GLU A 106 5.26 19.09 -1.79
CA GLU A 106 5.83 20.43 -1.58
C GLU A 106 7.24 20.43 -0.96
N LEU A 107 7.61 19.41 -0.18
CA LEU A 107 8.96 19.28 0.40
C LEU A 107 10.04 18.80 -0.59
N PHE A 108 9.67 18.41 -1.82
CA PHE A 108 10.60 17.90 -2.83
C PHE A 108 10.45 18.59 -4.21
N ASP A 109 9.80 19.76 -4.25
CA ASP A 109 10.05 20.80 -5.25
C ASP A 109 11.13 21.77 -4.73
#